data_AF-A0AAD5JIU5-F1
#
_entry.id   AF-A0AAD5JIU5-F1
#
_cell.length_a   1.000
_cell.length_b   1.000
_cell.length_c   1.000
_cell.angle_alpha   90.00
_cell.angle_beta   90.00
_cell.angle_gamma   90.00
#
_symmetry.space_group_name_H-M   'P 1'
#
loop_
_entity.id
_entity.type
_entity.pdbx_description
1 polymer ?
#
loop_
_entity_poly.entity_id
_entity_poly.type
_entity_poly.pdbx_seq_one_letter_code
_entity_poly.pdbx_strand_id
1 'polypeptide(L)'
;MDSQDSEELLLAPTHSNFFRSAFRGRQRINPSCANDPNTCLDPEKNPWGSGGSTCCFRRFCKDILRDSNHCGGCGKACGYGLVCCYGKCVDVQNDAQNCGSCFEECPGSNRCVYAMCDYGG
;
A
#
# COMPACT_ATOMS: atom_id res chain seq x y z
N MET A 1 7.59 -9.81 59.72
CA MET A 1 8.11 -8.99 60.82
C MET A 1 9.61 -8.96 60.68
N ASP A 2 10.32 -7.90 60.37
CA ASP A 2 10.05 -6.47 60.19
C ASP A 2 11.27 -5.96 59.37
N SER A 3 11.05 -5.22 58.28
CA SER A 3 11.20 -3.75 58.24
C SER A 3 12.63 -3.27 58.00
N GLN A 4 12.89 -2.82 56.76
CA GLN A 4 13.85 -1.76 56.44
C GLN A 4 13.27 -0.93 55.27
N ASP A 5 12.56 0.15 55.65
CA ASP A 5 12.60 1.50 55.07
C ASP A 5 13.83 1.80 54.19
N SER A 6 13.90 2.72 53.23
CA SER A 6 13.02 3.68 52.56
C SER A 6 13.93 4.41 51.54
N GLU A 7 13.34 5.10 50.55
CA GLU A 7 13.99 5.84 49.43
C GLU A 7 14.30 4.95 48.21
N GLU A 8 13.54 4.99 47.11
CA GLU A 8 13.52 6.12 46.18
C GLU A 8 12.14 6.17 45.47
N LEU A 9 11.27 7.00 46.01
CA LEU A 9 10.09 7.48 45.31
C LEU A 9 10.57 8.42 44.18
N LEU A 10 10.03 8.25 42.97
CA LEU A 10 10.06 9.20 41.83
C LEU A 10 11.21 9.10 40.82
N LEU A 11 11.18 8.08 39.97
CA LEU A 11 11.57 8.25 38.56
C LEU A 11 10.46 7.71 37.65
N ALA A 12 9.34 8.44 37.61
CA ALA A 12 8.52 8.43 36.41
C ALA A 12 9.42 8.87 35.24
N PRO A 13 9.42 8.16 34.10
CA PRO A 13 10.28 8.50 32.98
C PRO A 13 9.93 9.91 32.51
N THR A 14 10.79 10.87 32.80
CA THR A 14 10.68 12.22 32.25
C THR A 14 10.98 12.14 30.77
N HIS A 15 10.16 12.87 30.00
CA HIS A 15 10.15 12.93 28.55
C HIS A 15 11.54 13.19 27.91
N SER A 16 12.55 13.61 28.68
CA SER A 16 13.88 13.97 28.18
C SER A 16 14.77 12.78 27.78
N ASN A 17 14.59 11.59 28.35
CA ASN A 17 15.42 10.43 28.00
C ASN A 17 14.73 9.40 27.09
N PHE A 18 13.48 9.63 26.73
CA PHE A 18 12.77 8.80 25.75
C PHE A 18 13.29 9.01 24.31
N PHE A 19 13.86 10.19 24.02
CA PHE A 19 14.31 10.55 22.68
C PHE A 19 15.64 9.91 22.25
N ARG A 20 16.47 9.38 23.17
CA ARG A 20 17.74 8.73 22.80
C ARG A 20 17.63 7.24 22.49
N SER A 21 16.54 6.58 22.90
CA SER A 21 16.35 5.14 22.72
C SER A 21 15.18 4.77 21.79
N ALA A 22 14.34 5.74 21.38
CA ALA A 22 13.21 5.48 20.48
C ALA A 22 13.54 5.62 18.97
N PHE A 23 14.74 6.08 18.61
CA PHE A 23 15.13 6.36 17.22
C PHE A 23 16.43 5.67 16.78
N ARG A 24 16.69 4.42 17.22
CA ARG A 24 17.45 3.53 16.33
C ARG A 24 16.52 3.21 15.16
N GLY A 25 16.73 3.95 14.08
CA GLY A 25 15.77 4.20 13.01
C GLY A 25 14.99 2.96 12.56
N ARG A 26 13.66 3.07 12.60
CA ARG A 26 12.81 2.36 11.63
C ARG A 26 13.02 3.01 10.27
N GLN A 27 14.22 2.84 9.71
CA GLN A 27 14.39 3.05 8.28
C GLN A 27 13.35 2.13 7.61
N ARG A 28 12.54 2.71 6.72
CA ARG A 28 11.65 1.95 5.83
C ARG A 28 12.56 1.14 4.89
N ILE A 29 13.13 0.05 5.39
CA ILE A 29 13.88 -0.87 4.55
C ILE A 29 12.80 -1.52 3.69
N ASN A 30 12.68 -1.07 2.44
CA ASN A 30 11.96 -1.86 1.44
C ASN A 30 12.75 -3.16 1.29
N PRO A 31 12.20 -4.30 1.73
CA PRO A 31 12.94 -5.53 1.72
C PRO A 31 13.19 -5.93 0.26
N SER A 32 14.44 -6.28 -0.05
CA SER A 32 14.80 -6.73 -1.39
C SER A 32 14.28 -8.14 -1.60
N CYS A 33 13.57 -8.36 -2.70
CA CYS A 33 13.11 -9.69 -3.10
C CYS A 33 14.09 -10.43 -4.04
N ALA A 34 15.35 -9.96 -4.13
CA ALA A 34 16.37 -10.49 -5.04
C ALA A 34 16.65 -11.99 -4.86
N ASN A 35 16.71 -12.41 -3.60
CA ASN A 35 17.13 -13.77 -3.22
C ASN A 35 15.93 -14.65 -2.84
N ASP A 36 14.82 -14.05 -2.41
CA ASP A 36 13.60 -14.74 -2.02
C ASP A 36 12.37 -13.93 -2.44
N PRO A 37 11.70 -14.31 -3.55
CA PRO A 37 10.47 -13.65 -4.00
C PRO A 37 9.34 -13.69 -2.97
N ASN A 38 9.33 -14.68 -2.06
CA ASN A 38 8.29 -14.81 -1.05
C ASN A 38 8.34 -13.67 -0.01
N THR A 39 9.45 -12.95 0.07
CA THR A 39 9.57 -11.71 0.83
C THR A 39 8.44 -10.72 0.53
N CYS A 40 7.92 -10.68 -0.70
CA CYS A 40 6.82 -9.79 -1.07
C CYS A 40 5.46 -10.25 -0.52
N LEU A 41 5.31 -11.53 -0.22
CA LEU A 41 4.10 -12.16 0.30
C LEU A 41 4.11 -12.27 1.83
N ASP A 42 5.30 -12.20 2.43
CA ASP A 42 5.53 -12.40 3.84
C ASP A 42 5.27 -11.10 4.63
N PRO A 43 4.22 -11.04 5.48
CA PRO A 43 3.86 -9.85 6.24
C PRO A 43 4.83 -9.55 7.38
N GLU A 44 5.66 -10.49 7.81
CA GLU A 44 6.71 -10.22 8.80
C GLU A 44 7.93 -9.54 8.15
N LYS A 45 8.28 -9.98 6.93
CA LYS A 45 9.40 -9.40 6.15
C LYS A 45 9.04 -8.12 5.42
N ASN A 46 7.80 -7.99 4.95
CA ASN A 46 7.25 -6.82 4.27
C ASN A 46 5.98 -6.28 4.96
N PRO A 47 6.09 -5.80 6.22
CA PRO A 47 4.92 -5.45 7.04
C PRO A 47 4.12 -4.26 6.53
N TRP A 48 4.70 -3.41 5.69
CA TRP A 48 3.97 -2.28 5.12
C TRP A 48 3.23 -2.62 3.83
N GLY A 49 3.41 -3.83 3.28
CA GLY A 49 2.77 -4.29 2.04
C GLY A 49 2.95 -3.31 0.87
N SER A 50 3.88 -2.36 0.96
CA SER A 50 3.88 -1.11 0.19
C SER A 50 4.28 -1.31 -1.28
N GLY A 51 4.49 -2.56 -1.66
CA GLY A 51 4.85 -2.98 -2.98
C GLY A 51 4.08 -4.22 -3.41
N GLY A 52 2.99 -4.66 -2.79
CA GLY A 52 2.25 -5.82 -3.30
C GLY A 52 3.06 -7.13 -3.40
N SER A 53 2.52 -8.07 -4.18
CA SER A 53 2.87 -9.50 -4.13
C SER A 53 3.93 -9.94 -5.14
N THR A 54 4.31 -9.10 -6.10
CA THR A 54 5.17 -9.51 -7.22
C THR A 54 6.56 -8.94 -7.09
N CYS A 55 7.59 -9.78 -7.17
CA CYS A 55 8.97 -9.32 -7.22
C CYS A 55 9.35 -8.80 -8.61
N CYS A 56 9.52 -7.50 -8.74
CA CYS A 56 9.95 -6.82 -9.95
C CYS A 56 11.44 -6.46 -9.92
N PHE A 57 12.09 -6.63 -11.07
CA PHE A 57 13.50 -6.29 -11.30
C PHE A 57 14.45 -6.93 -10.27
N ARG A 58 14.06 -8.09 -9.71
CA ARG A 58 14.75 -8.80 -8.62
C ARG A 58 15.10 -7.91 -7.43
N ARG A 59 14.27 -6.92 -7.11
CA ARG A 59 14.59 -5.98 -6.03
C ARG A 59 13.38 -5.38 -5.36
N PHE A 60 12.36 -5.03 -6.13
CA PHE A 60 11.23 -4.27 -5.62
C PHE A 60 9.97 -5.13 -5.66
N CYS A 61 9.30 -5.27 -4.53
CA CYS A 61 7.92 -5.73 -4.56
C CYS A 61 7.08 -4.65 -5.28
N LYS A 62 6.31 -5.05 -6.30
CA LYS A 62 5.26 -4.21 -6.92
C LYS A 62 3.89 -4.90 -6.96
N ASP A 63 2.84 -4.10 -6.75
CA ASP A 63 1.44 -4.56 -6.84
C ASP A 63 0.98 -4.49 -8.28
N ILE A 64 1.07 -5.61 -9.00
CA ILE A 64 0.68 -5.64 -10.40
C ILE A 64 -0.84 -5.50 -10.63
N LEU A 65 -1.65 -5.51 -9.56
CA LEU A 65 -3.09 -5.41 -9.66
C LEU A 65 -3.59 -3.97 -9.51
N ARG A 66 -2.80 -3.08 -8.92
CA ARG A 66 -3.21 -1.71 -8.57
C ARG A 66 -2.17 -0.64 -8.91
N ASP A 67 -0.89 -1.01 -9.02
CA ASP A 67 0.16 -0.06 -9.40
C ASP A 67 0.07 0.24 -10.90
N SER A 68 -0.28 1.48 -11.21
CA SER A 68 -0.42 1.95 -12.59
C SER A 68 0.92 1.98 -13.35
N ASN A 69 2.07 1.83 -12.68
CA ASN A 69 3.38 1.69 -13.32
C ASN A 69 3.79 0.22 -13.54
N HIS A 70 3.03 -0.74 -13.00
CA HIS A 70 3.34 -2.17 -13.04
C HIS A 70 2.09 -3.02 -13.31
N CYS A 71 1.11 -2.48 -14.04
CA CYS A 71 -0.21 -3.08 -14.21
C CYS A 71 -0.17 -4.34 -15.07
N GLY A 72 -0.56 -5.47 -14.49
CA GLY A 72 -0.50 -6.78 -15.14
C GLY A 72 0.93 -7.28 -15.40
N GLY A 73 1.94 -6.64 -14.79
CA GLY A 73 3.33 -7.07 -14.87
C GLY A 73 4.35 -5.96 -14.62
N CYS A 74 5.57 -6.36 -14.28
CA CYS A 74 6.65 -5.43 -13.97
C CYS A 74 6.96 -4.47 -15.13
N GLY A 75 6.97 -3.16 -14.85
CA GLY A 75 7.28 -2.10 -15.81
C GLY A 75 6.18 -1.84 -16.84
N LYS A 76 5.05 -2.53 -16.74
CA LYS A 76 3.89 -2.28 -17.60
C LYS A 76 3.12 -1.09 -17.06
N ALA A 77 3.52 0.10 -17.49
CA ALA A 77 2.78 1.31 -17.14
C ALA A 77 1.48 1.42 -17.95
N CYS A 78 0.41 1.85 -17.29
CA CYS A 78 -0.80 2.26 -17.96
C CYS A 78 -0.57 3.55 -18.76
N GLY A 79 -1.33 3.69 -19.85
CA GLY A 79 -1.37 4.93 -20.62
C GLY A 79 -1.86 6.11 -19.77
N TYR A 80 -1.58 7.33 -20.25
CA TYR A 80 -2.03 8.54 -19.58
C TYR A 80 -3.55 8.53 -19.36
N GLY A 81 -3.99 8.88 -18.15
CA GLY A 81 -5.40 8.92 -17.77
C GLY A 81 -6.03 7.55 -17.45
N LEU A 82 -5.32 6.43 -17.65
CA LEU A 82 -5.81 5.10 -17.32
C LEU A 82 -5.40 4.70 -15.90
N VAL A 83 -6.27 3.92 -15.24
CA VAL A 83 -6.08 3.39 -13.89
C VAL A 83 -5.85 1.88 -13.97
N CYS A 84 -4.98 1.33 -13.12
CA CYS A 84 -4.82 -0.11 -13.01
C CYS A 84 -5.93 -0.73 -12.16
N CYS A 85 -6.85 -1.43 -12.83
CA CYS A 85 -7.91 -2.22 -12.23
C CYS A 85 -7.59 -3.72 -12.41
N TYR A 86 -7.12 -4.35 -11.34
CA TYR A 86 -6.89 -5.80 -11.24
C TYR A 86 -5.99 -6.33 -12.38
N GLY A 87 -4.93 -5.57 -12.65
CA GLY A 87 -3.93 -5.92 -13.66
C GLY A 87 -4.31 -5.54 -15.08
N LYS A 88 -5.38 -4.77 -15.27
CA LYS A 88 -5.76 -4.17 -16.55
C LYS A 88 -5.81 -2.66 -16.45
N CYS A 89 -5.31 -1.97 -17.46
CA CYS A 89 -5.45 -0.53 -17.56
C CYS A 89 -6.84 -0.20 -18.08
N VAL A 90 -7.57 0.60 -17.31
CA VAL A 90 -8.99 0.92 -17.53
C VAL A 90 -9.19 2.42 -17.55
N ASP A 91 -10.03 2.90 -18.45
CA ASP A 91 -10.46 4.30 -18.51
C ASP A 91 -11.70 4.50 -17.63
N VAL A 92 -11.48 4.85 -16.37
CA VAL A 92 -12.57 5.09 -15.42
C VAL A 92 -13.43 6.31 -15.75
N GLN A 93 -13.06 7.11 -16.76
CA GLN A 93 -13.87 8.26 -17.18
C GLN A 93 -14.97 7.90 -18.17
N ASN A 94 -14.81 6.80 -18.90
CA ASN A 94 -15.68 6.42 -20.02
C ASN A 94 -16.08 4.93 -20.02
N ASP A 95 -15.47 4.09 -19.19
CA ASP A 95 -15.84 2.68 -19.05
C ASP A 95 -17.07 2.53 -18.14
N ALA A 96 -18.20 2.12 -18.72
CA ALA A 96 -19.44 1.88 -18.00
C ALA A 96 -19.35 0.77 -16.95
N GLN A 97 -18.35 -0.12 -17.02
CA GLN A 97 -18.13 -1.19 -16.03
C GLN A 97 -17.17 -0.77 -14.91
N ASN A 98 -16.57 0.42 -15.00
CA ASN A 98 -15.55 0.93 -14.07
C ASN A 98 -15.65 2.46 -13.90
N CYS A 99 -16.86 3.00 -13.87
CA CYS A 99 -17.11 4.43 -13.93
C CYS A 99 -16.77 5.13 -12.61
N GLY A 100 -15.81 6.06 -12.62
CA GLY A 100 -15.33 6.72 -11.40
C GLY A 100 -14.32 5.88 -10.61
N SER A 101 -14.50 4.56 -10.55
CA SER A 101 -13.56 3.65 -9.90
C SER A 101 -13.65 2.23 -10.46
N CYS A 102 -12.65 1.39 -10.16
CA CYS A 102 -12.66 0.00 -10.60
C CYS A 102 -13.89 -0.74 -10.05
N PHE A 103 -14.57 -1.52 -10.91
CA PHE A 103 -15.80 -2.30 -10.61
C PHE A 103 -17.02 -1.47 -10.24
N GLU A 104 -17.01 -0.17 -10.53
CA GLU A 104 -18.19 0.67 -10.38
C GLU A 104 -18.98 0.66 -11.70
N GLU A 105 -19.93 -0.27 -11.82
CA GLU A 105 -20.75 -0.40 -13.02
C GLU A 105 -21.94 0.58 -12.98
N CYS A 106 -22.18 1.26 -14.10
CA CYS A 106 -23.34 2.12 -14.22
C CYS A 106 -24.64 1.32 -14.28
N PRO A 107 -25.66 1.67 -13.47
CA PRO A 107 -26.91 0.95 -13.42
C PRO A 107 -27.64 1.02 -14.77
N GLY A 108 -28.35 -0.04 -15.14
CA GLY A 108 -29.24 -0.02 -16.32
C GLY A 108 -28.53 0.10 -17.67
N SER A 109 -27.25 -0.25 -17.77
CA SER A 109 -26.42 -0.04 -18.99
C SER A 109 -26.22 1.45 -19.34
N ASN A 110 -26.32 2.31 -18.34
CA ASN A 110 -26.08 3.74 -18.52
C ASN A 110 -24.64 4.02 -18.97
N ARG A 111 -24.45 5.14 -19.66
CA ARG A 111 -23.15 5.56 -20.16
C ARG A 111 -22.32 6.13 -19.02
N CYS A 112 -21.01 5.89 -19.04
CA CYS A 112 -20.06 6.61 -18.20
C CYS A 112 -19.57 7.84 -18.96
N VAL A 113 -19.69 9.02 -18.34
CA VAL A 113 -19.24 10.29 -18.90
C VAL A 113 -18.59 11.11 -17.78
N TYR A 114 -17.34 11.52 -17.98
CA TYR A 114 -16.55 12.24 -16.97
C TYR A 114 -16.54 11.54 -15.60
N ALA A 115 -16.42 10.22 -15.63
CA ALA A 115 -16.37 9.37 -14.43
C ALA A 115 -17.68 9.37 -13.60
N MET A 116 -18.80 9.72 -14.24
CA MET A 116 -20.13 9.68 -13.65
C MET A 116 -21.09 8.92 -14.58
N CYS A 117 -22.03 8.19 -14.00
CA CYS A 117 -23.08 7.56 -14.77
C CYS A 117 -24.10 8.61 -15.22
N ASP A 118 -24.33 8.64 -16.53
CA ASP A 118 -25.45 9.40 -17.10
C ASP A 118 -26.77 8.76 -16.63
N TYR A 119 -27.78 9.57 -16.36
CA TYR A 119 -29.12 9.10 -15.97
C TYR A 119 -30.17 9.43 -17.03
N GLY A 120 -29.78 10.03 -18.16
CA GLY A 120 -30.66 10.44 -19.25
C GLY A 120 -30.83 9.41 -20.37
N GLY A 121 -30.66 8.11 -20.08
CA GLY A 121 -30.77 7.02 -21.07
C GLY A 121 -32.15 6.88 -21.71
#